data_AF-A0A0M8NTA4-F1
#
_entry.id   AF-A0A0M8NTA4-F1
#
_cell.length_a   1.000
_cell.length_b   1.000
_cell.length_c   1.000
_cell.angle_alpha   90.00
_cell.angle_beta   90.00
_cell.angle_gamma   90.00
#
_symmetry.space_group_name_H-M   'P 1'
#
loop_
_entity.id
_entity.type
_entity.pdbx_description
1 polymer ?
#
loop_
_entity_poly.entity_id
_entity_poly.type
_entity_poly.pdbx_seq_one_letter_code
_entity_poly.pdbx_strand_id
1 'polypeptide(L)'
;MLHNACLPALAVCNDGSVVDHILTQSTDPDPNSSTETDDTEEIDAPVSTAVPNFIPDRTELDAIRNMLPPPNALALPPFRSTPINDFNRTKPLLSLAFPALFPYGGAEFTIPRQRSVSYKNYVRHLIKHESGRFAQHPRFRFVVFNTIMRHQAAKSAWFYVRRQAGRPDITIEELHG
;
A
#
# COMPACT_ATOMS: atom_id res chain seq x y z
N MET A 1 49.72 37.03 7.03
CA MET A 1 49.45 36.07 5.94
C MET A 1 47.95 35.80 5.93
N LEU A 2 47.27 36.41 4.97
CA LEU A 2 45.85 36.21 4.69
C LEU A 2 45.70 34.90 3.92
N HIS A 3 44.84 33.99 4.40
CA HIS A 3 44.19 33.03 3.53
C HIS A 3 42.69 33.30 3.62
N ASN A 4 42.20 34.02 2.60
CA ASN A 4 40.80 34.11 2.25
C ASN A 4 40.32 32.74 1.77
N ALA A 5 39.20 32.27 2.30
CA ALA A 5 38.33 31.35 1.58
C ALA A 5 36.89 31.82 1.78
N CYS A 6 36.23 31.96 0.63
CA CYS A 6 34.98 32.66 0.39
C CYS A 6 33.76 31.79 0.74
N LEU A 7 32.72 32.42 1.28
CA LEU A 7 31.32 31.96 1.36
C LEU A 7 30.46 33.11 0.82
N PRO A 8 29.15 32.95 0.50
CA PRO A 8 28.33 31.77 0.17
C PRO A 8 27.44 32.02 -1.09
N ALA A 9 26.73 31.00 -1.64
CA ALA A 9 25.48 31.23 -2.39
C ALA A 9 24.67 29.95 -2.72
N LEU A 10 23.40 29.99 -2.28
CA LEU A 10 22.17 29.55 -2.97
C LEU A 10 21.83 28.06 -3.14
N ALA A 11 20.63 27.78 -2.67
CA ALA A 11 19.85 26.57 -2.83
C ALA A 11 19.25 26.44 -4.23
N VAL A 12 19.13 25.21 -4.73
CA VAL A 12 18.04 24.76 -5.61
C VAL A 12 17.70 23.32 -5.23
N CYS A 13 16.43 23.07 -4.95
CA CYS A 13 15.83 21.75 -4.78
C CYS A 13 15.89 21.00 -6.13
N ASN A 14 16.29 19.73 -6.13
CA ASN A 14 16.05 18.86 -7.28
C ASN A 14 14.94 17.87 -6.92
N ASP A 15 13.72 18.27 -7.26
CA ASP A 15 12.54 17.45 -7.49
C ASP A 15 12.72 16.61 -8.76
N GLY A 16 13.54 15.56 -8.63
CA GLY A 16 13.71 14.55 -9.69
C GLY A 16 12.56 13.55 -9.69
N SER A 17 11.46 13.94 -10.31
CA SER A 17 10.39 13.05 -10.78
C SER A 17 10.96 11.83 -11.51
N VAL A 18 10.71 10.61 -11.00
CA VAL A 18 11.00 9.35 -11.71
C VAL A 18 9.72 8.90 -12.42
N VAL A 19 9.32 9.66 -13.43
CA VAL A 19 8.47 9.19 -14.52
C VAL A 19 9.08 9.79 -15.77
N ASP A 20 9.43 8.93 -16.74
CA ASP A 20 9.76 9.21 -18.16
C ASP A 20 10.80 8.23 -18.74
N HIS A 21 10.67 6.94 -18.41
CA HIS A 21 11.26 5.86 -19.21
C HIS A 21 10.19 4.87 -19.66
N ILE A 22 9.27 5.37 -20.50
CA ILE A 22 8.56 4.53 -21.46
C ILE A 22 8.85 5.14 -22.83
N LEU A 23 9.91 4.64 -23.48
CA LEU A 23 10.19 4.96 -24.88
C LEU A 23 9.17 4.20 -25.74
N THR A 24 8.16 4.92 -26.23
CA THR A 24 7.27 4.45 -27.29
C THR A 24 8.05 4.49 -28.60
N GLN A 25 8.44 3.35 -29.14
CA GLN A 25 9.00 3.27 -30.48
C GLN A 25 7.82 3.16 -31.47
N SER A 26 7.53 4.26 -32.16
CA SER A 26 6.64 4.32 -33.32
C SER A 26 7.37 3.74 -34.53
N THR A 27 6.83 2.68 -35.13
CA THR A 27 7.24 2.17 -36.46
C THR A 27 6.35 2.78 -37.53
N ASP A 28 6.95 3.55 -38.44
CA ASP A 28 6.31 4.03 -39.67
C ASP A 28 6.25 2.91 -40.74
N PRO A 29 5.26 2.93 -41.65
CA PRO A 29 5.05 1.86 -42.63
C PRO A 29 5.87 2.06 -43.91
N ASP A 30 6.53 0.99 -44.38
CA ASP A 30 7.21 0.96 -45.67
C ASP A 30 6.20 0.70 -46.83
N PRO A 31 6.23 1.50 -47.92
CA PRO A 31 5.36 1.33 -49.06
C PRO A 31 6.08 0.52 -50.14
N ASN A 32 5.91 -0.80 -50.17
CA ASN A 32 6.03 -1.50 -51.43
C ASN A 32 5.00 -2.62 -51.53
N SER A 33 3.97 -2.29 -52.30
CA SER A 33 2.86 -3.15 -52.72
C SER A 33 3.32 -4.08 -53.83
N SER A 34 2.97 -5.36 -53.72
CA SER A 34 2.39 -6.09 -54.84
C SER A 34 1.59 -7.28 -54.30
N THR A 35 0.29 -7.19 -54.55
CA THR A 35 -0.77 -8.14 -54.23
C THR A 35 -0.76 -9.30 -55.23
N GLU A 36 -0.85 -10.54 -54.78
CA GLU A 36 -1.58 -11.61 -55.47
C GLU A 36 -2.28 -12.51 -54.44
N THR A 37 -3.55 -12.80 -54.71
CA THR A 37 -4.51 -13.56 -53.90
C THR A 37 -4.37 -15.05 -54.18
N ASP A 38 -4.26 -15.87 -53.14
CA ASP A 38 -4.66 -17.29 -53.22
C ASP A 38 -5.25 -17.72 -51.87
N ASP A 39 -6.51 -18.13 -51.91
CA ASP A 39 -7.29 -18.57 -50.77
C ASP A 39 -6.87 -20.00 -50.40
N THR A 40 -6.13 -20.17 -49.31
CA THR A 40 -6.04 -21.44 -48.60
C THR A 40 -5.97 -21.16 -47.10
N GLU A 41 -7.05 -21.46 -46.38
CA GLU A 41 -7.07 -21.44 -44.91
C GLU A 41 -6.16 -22.57 -44.38
N GLU A 42 -4.87 -22.28 -44.26
CA GLU A 42 -3.97 -23.07 -43.42
C GLU A 42 -4.25 -22.66 -41.96
N ILE A 43 -4.90 -23.56 -41.21
CA ILE A 43 -5.07 -23.40 -39.76
C ILE A 43 -3.67 -23.48 -39.16
N ASP A 44 -3.05 -22.31 -38.97
CA ASP A 44 -1.77 -22.20 -38.29
C ASP A 44 -1.91 -22.89 -36.92
N ALA A 45 -1.01 -23.83 -36.63
CA ALA A 45 -1.04 -24.58 -35.38
C ALA A 45 -1.08 -23.57 -34.22
N PRO A 46 -1.84 -23.81 -33.14
CA PRO A 46 -1.95 -22.83 -32.07
C PRO A 46 -0.56 -22.47 -31.59
N VAL A 47 -0.17 -21.20 -31.75
CA VAL A 47 1.10 -20.66 -31.27
C VAL A 47 1.15 -20.97 -29.78
N SER A 48 1.94 -21.98 -29.42
CA SER A 48 2.09 -22.44 -28.05
C SER A 48 2.86 -21.36 -27.29
N THR A 49 2.13 -20.44 -26.67
CA THR A 49 2.71 -19.45 -25.78
C THR A 49 3.26 -20.18 -24.55
N ALA A 50 4.51 -19.89 -24.17
CA ALA A 50 5.16 -20.42 -22.97
C ALA A 50 4.56 -19.81 -21.68
N VAL A 51 3.24 -19.91 -21.51
CA VAL A 51 2.55 -19.58 -20.27
C VAL A 51 2.60 -20.83 -19.40
N PRO A 52 3.33 -20.82 -18.27
CA PRO A 52 3.32 -21.94 -17.35
C PRO A 52 1.89 -22.19 -16.87
N ASN A 53 1.46 -23.45 -16.88
CA ASN A 53 0.17 -23.83 -16.32
C ASN A 53 0.19 -23.58 -14.80
N PHE A 54 -0.58 -22.60 -14.34
CA PHE A 54 -0.67 -22.25 -12.91
C PHE A 54 -1.72 -23.07 -12.15
N ILE A 55 -2.36 -24.04 -12.79
CA ILE A 55 -3.23 -24.99 -12.12
C ILE A 55 -2.31 -26.08 -11.57
N PRO A 56 -2.02 -26.11 -10.25
CA PRO A 56 -1.16 -27.15 -9.72
C PRO A 56 -1.87 -28.48 -9.88
N ASP A 57 -1.29 -29.38 -10.67
CA ASP A 57 -1.75 -30.76 -10.71
C ASP A 57 -1.65 -31.33 -9.29
N ARG A 58 -2.69 -32.06 -8.84
CA ARG A 58 -2.74 -32.60 -7.47
C ARG A 58 -1.47 -33.38 -7.10
N THR A 59 -0.87 -34.03 -8.08
CA THR A 59 0.42 -34.72 -8.05
C THR A 59 1.60 -33.82 -7.66
N GLU A 60 1.62 -32.57 -8.12
CA GLU A 60 2.69 -31.61 -7.78
C GLU A 60 2.58 -31.11 -6.34
N LEU A 61 1.36 -30.84 -5.86
CA LEU A 61 1.14 -30.44 -4.46
C LEU A 61 1.58 -31.53 -3.48
N ASP A 62 1.31 -32.80 -3.82
CA ASP A 62 1.73 -33.93 -3.01
C ASP A 62 3.24 -34.17 -3.09
N ALA A 63 3.86 -33.91 -4.25
CA ALA A 63 5.32 -33.93 -4.38
C ALA A 63 5.99 -32.86 -3.49
N ILE A 64 5.46 -31.63 -3.46
CA ILE A 64 5.96 -30.55 -2.59
C ILE A 64 5.83 -30.92 -1.11
N ARG A 65 4.69 -31.51 -0.71
CA ARG A 65 4.48 -31.98 0.67
C ARG A 65 5.47 -33.06 1.07
N ASN A 66 5.80 -33.98 0.17
CA ASN A 66 6.75 -35.07 0.43
C ASN A 66 8.21 -34.58 0.49
N MET A 67 8.53 -33.45 -0.14
CA MET A 67 9.86 -32.82 -0.07
C MET A 67 10.04 -31.91 1.16
N LEU A 68 8.95 -31.51 1.83
CA LEU A 68 9.03 -30.67 3.02
C LEU A 68 9.45 -31.53 4.22
N PRO A 69 10.45 -31.11 5.03
CA PRO A 69 10.78 -31.82 6.26
C PRO A 69 9.54 -31.96 7.16
N PRO A 70 9.46 -33.01 8.01
CA PRO A 70 8.39 -33.11 9.00
C PRO A 70 8.34 -31.79 9.77
N PRO A 71 7.15 -31.25 10.07
CA PRO A 71 7.05 -29.92 10.62
C PRO A 71 7.78 -29.90 11.96
N ASN A 72 9.00 -29.39 11.97
CA ASN A 72 9.64 -28.85 13.16
C ASN A 72 8.77 -27.65 13.53
N ALA A 73 7.71 -27.95 14.26
CA ALA A 73 6.50 -27.15 14.35
C ALA A 73 6.76 -25.89 15.18
N LEU A 74 7.36 -24.88 14.56
CA LEU A 74 7.07 -23.52 14.93
C LEU A 74 5.58 -23.33 14.61
N ALA A 75 4.73 -23.59 15.61
CA ALA A 75 3.31 -23.37 15.50
C ALA A 75 3.11 -21.91 15.07
N LEU A 76 2.51 -21.72 13.89
CA LEU A 76 2.12 -20.39 13.46
C LEU A 76 1.23 -19.79 14.55
N PRO A 77 1.46 -18.52 14.93
CA PRO A 77 0.58 -17.86 15.88
C PRO A 77 -0.85 -17.91 15.34
N PRO A 78 -1.86 -18.11 16.21
CA PRO A 78 -3.24 -18.25 15.76
C PRO A 78 -3.68 -16.98 15.02
N PHE A 79 -4.25 -17.18 13.84
CA PHE A 79 -4.85 -16.10 13.06
C PHE A 79 -6.21 -15.72 13.66
N ARG A 80 -6.46 -14.42 13.79
CA ARG A 80 -7.75 -13.88 14.24
C ARG A 80 -8.61 -13.56 13.01
N SER A 81 -9.80 -14.16 12.91
CA SER A 81 -10.75 -13.88 11.80
C SER A 81 -11.45 -12.54 11.93
N THR A 82 -11.47 -11.96 13.14
CA THR A 82 -12.09 -10.65 13.35
C THR A 82 -11.10 -9.55 12.99
N PRO A 83 -11.50 -8.55 12.18
CA PRO A 83 -10.63 -7.43 11.82
C PRO A 83 -10.30 -6.59 13.05
N ILE A 84 -9.14 -5.93 13.04
CA ILE A 84 -8.77 -4.96 14.06
C ILE A 84 -9.40 -3.61 13.70
N ASN A 85 -9.95 -2.93 14.69
CA ASN A 85 -10.51 -1.59 14.51
C ASN A 85 -9.40 -0.55 14.65
N ASP A 86 -9.14 0.21 13.59
CA ASP A 86 -8.07 1.21 13.52
C ASP A 86 -8.31 2.47 14.37
N PHE A 87 -9.57 2.71 14.79
CA PHE A 87 -9.98 3.91 15.50
C PHE A 87 -10.18 3.68 17.00
N ASN A 88 -10.23 2.42 17.44
CA ASN A 88 -10.46 2.10 18.85
C ASN A 88 -9.14 2.07 19.63
N ARG A 89 -9.20 2.46 20.91
CA ARG A 89 -8.09 2.36 21.89
C ARG A 89 -7.95 0.98 22.53
N THR A 90 -8.62 -0.04 22.02
CA THR A 90 -8.61 -1.39 22.62
C THR A 90 -7.35 -2.18 22.30
N LYS A 91 -6.70 -1.94 21.16
CA LYS A 91 -5.52 -2.70 20.72
C LYS A 91 -4.39 -1.76 20.30
N PRO A 92 -3.13 -2.07 20.67
CA PRO A 92 -1.97 -1.25 20.34
C PRO A 92 -1.53 -1.46 18.89
N LEU A 93 -2.33 -0.96 17.94
CA LEU A 93 -2.18 -1.24 16.52
C LEU A 93 -0.80 -0.83 15.97
N LEU A 94 -0.28 0.32 16.39
CA LEU A 94 1.00 0.83 15.87
C LEU A 94 2.19 0.07 16.44
N SER A 95 2.14 -0.30 17.72
CA SER A 95 3.16 -1.14 18.35
C SER A 95 3.18 -2.55 17.74
N LEU A 96 2.00 -3.11 17.41
CA LEU A 96 1.90 -4.43 16.76
C LEU A 96 2.40 -4.39 15.31
N ALA A 97 2.07 -3.34 14.56
CA ALA A 97 2.47 -3.21 13.15
C ALA A 97 3.93 -2.80 12.96
N PHE A 98 4.50 -2.05 13.92
CA PHE A 98 5.84 -1.50 13.85
C PHE A 98 6.68 -1.81 15.10
N PRO A 99 6.96 -3.10 15.39
CA PRO A 99 7.71 -3.48 16.58
C PRO A 99 9.10 -2.83 16.64
N ALA A 100 9.74 -2.58 15.49
CA ALA A 100 11.03 -1.87 15.41
C ALA A 100 10.95 -0.39 15.86
N LEU A 101 9.80 0.26 15.68
CA LEU A 101 9.58 1.64 16.13
C LEU A 101 9.17 1.71 17.60
N PHE A 102 8.53 0.64 18.10
CA PHE A 102 8.02 0.52 19.46
C PHE A 102 8.64 -0.70 20.17
N PRO A 103 9.96 -0.72 20.42
CA PRO A 103 10.65 -1.91 20.94
C PRO A 103 10.14 -2.37 22.31
N TYR A 104 9.70 -1.42 23.14
CA TYR A 104 9.14 -1.70 24.47
C TYR A 104 7.61 -1.70 24.47
N GLY A 105 6.95 -1.51 23.32
CA GLY A 105 5.51 -1.27 23.21
C GLY A 105 5.00 0.01 23.90
N GLY A 106 5.91 0.78 24.51
CA GLY A 106 5.62 2.02 25.20
C GLY A 106 5.24 3.15 24.24
N ALA A 107 4.64 4.20 24.79
CA ALA A 107 4.17 5.38 24.05
C ALA A 107 3.03 5.16 23.06
N GLU A 108 2.41 3.99 22.97
CA GLU A 108 1.22 3.75 22.15
C GLU A 108 0.04 4.68 22.50
N PHE A 109 -0.85 4.91 21.54
CA PHE A 109 -2.05 5.75 21.69
C PHE A 109 -3.09 5.17 22.66
N THR A 110 -3.12 3.85 22.82
CA THR A 110 -4.05 3.14 23.71
C THR A 110 -3.69 3.26 25.19
N ILE A 111 -2.43 3.59 25.48
CA ILE A 111 -1.94 3.70 26.86
C ILE A 111 -2.61 4.89 27.55
N PRO A 112 -3.18 4.71 28.76
CA PRO A 112 -3.76 5.79 29.54
C PRO A 112 -2.77 6.94 29.79
N ARG A 113 -3.26 8.18 29.73
CA ARG A 113 -2.45 9.39 29.92
C ARG A 113 -3.15 10.35 30.86
N GLN A 114 -2.35 11.11 31.62
CA GLN A 114 -2.83 12.16 32.52
C GLN A 114 -3.62 13.25 31.77
N ARG A 115 -3.22 13.54 30.52
CA ARG A 115 -3.94 14.47 29.64
C ARG A 115 -4.35 13.77 28.36
N SER A 116 -5.57 14.05 27.90
CA SER A 116 -6.03 13.55 26.62
C SER A 116 -5.24 14.19 25.48
N VAL A 117 -4.79 13.36 24.55
CA VAL A 117 -4.06 13.80 23.36
C VAL A 117 -4.85 13.38 22.13
N SER A 118 -5.06 14.30 21.21
CA SER A 118 -5.64 14.00 19.89
C SER A 118 -4.70 13.11 19.08
N TYR A 119 -5.24 12.18 18.30
CA TYR A 119 -4.45 11.30 17.45
C TYR A 119 -3.49 12.08 16.52
N LYS A 120 -3.93 13.21 15.96
CA LYS A 120 -3.08 14.08 15.12
C LYS A 120 -1.89 14.66 15.90
N ASN A 121 -2.11 15.08 17.15
CA ASN A 121 -1.05 15.62 18.00
C ASN A 121 -0.07 14.52 18.43
N TYR A 122 -0.58 13.33 18.71
CA TYR A 122 0.22 12.15 19.00
C TYR A 122 1.13 11.78 17.82
N VAL A 123 0.57 11.65 16.61
CA VAL A 123 1.36 11.37 15.39
C VAL A 123 2.40 12.46 15.14
N ARG A 124 2.05 13.74 15.31
CA ARG A 124 3.00 14.84 15.18
C ARG A 124 4.17 14.70 16.15
N HIS A 125 3.91 14.28 17.39
CA HIS A 125 4.96 14.05 18.39
C HIS A 125 5.88 12.90 17.97
N LEU A 126 5.33 11.79 17.46
CA LEU A 126 6.14 10.67 16.96
C LEU A 126 7.03 11.06 15.78
N ILE A 127 6.50 11.80 14.81
CA ILE A 127 7.30 12.27 13.66
C ILE A 127 8.43 13.20 14.11
N LYS A 128 8.21 14.01 15.14
CA LYS A 128 9.20 14.91 15.74
C LYS A 128 10.09 14.24 16.80
N HIS A 129 9.98 12.92 16.97
CA HIS A 129 10.78 12.20 17.95
C HIS A 129 12.27 12.39 17.67
N GLU A 130 13.07 12.60 18.72
CA GLU A 130 14.49 12.94 18.65
C GLU A 130 15.30 12.00 17.75
N SER A 131 15.04 10.70 17.86
CA SER A 131 15.77 9.71 17.07
C SER A 131 15.42 9.71 15.57
N GLY A 132 14.45 10.50 15.11
CA GLY A 132 14.00 10.57 13.71
C GLY A 132 13.38 9.29 13.13
N ARG A 133 13.44 8.15 13.83
CA ARG A 133 13.07 6.81 13.37
C ARG A 133 11.68 6.73 12.75
N PHE A 134 10.70 7.40 13.35
CA PHE A 134 9.31 7.42 12.85
C PHE A 134 9.19 8.21 11.55
N ALA A 135 9.92 9.32 11.45
CA ALA A 135 9.97 10.08 10.21
C ALA A 135 10.69 9.27 9.14
N GLN A 136 11.82 8.61 9.43
CA GLN A 136 12.60 7.91 8.41
C GLN A 136 11.97 6.58 7.96
N HIS A 137 11.09 5.98 8.77
CA HIS A 137 10.51 4.68 8.44
C HIS A 137 9.64 4.73 7.17
N PRO A 138 9.91 3.87 6.16
CA PRO A 138 9.35 4.01 4.81
C PRO A 138 7.82 3.90 4.78
N ARG A 139 7.23 3.13 5.70
CA ARG A 139 5.77 2.87 5.71
C ARG A 139 5.00 3.64 6.78
N PHE A 140 5.69 4.17 7.80
CA PHE A 140 5.00 4.66 9.00
C PHE A 140 4.11 5.87 8.67
N ARG A 141 4.65 6.83 7.91
CA ARG A 141 3.95 8.05 7.49
C ARG A 141 2.67 7.73 6.71
N PHE A 142 2.74 6.78 5.78
CA PHE A 142 1.59 6.38 4.97
C PHE A 142 0.51 5.71 5.80
N VAL A 143 0.88 4.84 6.74
CA VAL A 143 -0.08 4.17 7.62
C VAL A 143 -0.80 5.19 8.52
N VAL A 144 -0.07 6.08 9.20
CA VAL A 144 -0.72 7.08 10.05
C VAL A 144 -1.56 8.08 9.25
N PHE A 145 -1.10 8.46 8.06
CA PHE A 145 -1.86 9.31 7.14
C PHE A 145 -3.16 8.65 6.70
N ASN A 146 -3.09 7.40 6.22
CA ASN A 146 -4.26 6.63 5.80
C ASN A 146 -5.26 6.47 6.94
N THR A 147 -4.80 6.18 8.16
CA THR A 147 -5.67 6.11 9.34
C THR A 147 -6.36 7.44 9.62
N ILE A 148 -5.65 8.57 9.51
CA ILE A 148 -6.26 9.91 9.67
C ILE A 148 -7.31 10.20 8.58
N MET A 149 -7.03 9.83 7.33
CA MET A 149 -7.95 10.03 6.21
C MET A 149 -9.21 9.17 6.35
N ARG A 150 -9.05 7.88 6.64
CA ARG A 150 -10.18 6.96 6.85
C ARG A 150 -11.04 7.37 8.04
N HIS A 151 -10.43 7.89 9.12
CA HIS A 151 -11.20 8.43 10.25
C HIS A 151 -12.08 9.63 9.83
N GLN A 152 -11.56 10.51 8.97
CA GLN A 152 -12.33 11.65 8.47
C GLN A 152 -13.46 11.20 7.54
N ALA A 153 -13.19 10.31 6.60
CA ALA A 153 -14.19 9.75 5.70
C ALA A 153 -15.31 9.03 6.47
N ALA A 154 -14.95 8.20 7.46
CA ALA A 154 -15.91 7.51 8.31
C ALA A 154 -16.81 8.49 9.09
N LYS A 155 -16.25 9.60 9.60
CA LYS A 155 -17.01 10.64 10.29
C LYS A 155 -18.00 11.32 9.34
N SER A 156 -17.60 11.63 8.12
CA SER A 156 -18.47 12.23 7.09
C SER A 156 -19.60 11.28 6.68
N ALA A 157 -19.26 10.01 6.41
CA ALA A 157 -20.23 8.97 6.09
C ALA A 157 -21.24 8.77 7.23
N TRP A 158 -20.78 8.70 8.48
CA TRP A 158 -21.65 8.58 9.64
C TRP A 158 -22.58 9.80 9.80
N PHE A 159 -22.08 11.00 9.57
CA PHE A 159 -22.90 12.21 9.61
C PHE A 159 -24.01 12.18 8.54
N TYR A 160 -23.66 11.74 7.33
CA TYR A 160 -24.61 11.58 6.23
C TYR A 160 -25.69 10.54 6.57
N VAL A 161 -25.29 9.33 6.99
CA VAL A 161 -26.22 8.27 7.42
C VAL A 161 -27.15 8.77 8.53
N ARG A 162 -26.61 9.46 9.54
CA ARG A 162 -27.43 10.00 10.64
C ARG A 162 -28.43 11.05 10.17
N ARG A 163 -28.06 11.90 9.21
CA ARG A 163 -28.96 12.90 8.62
C ARG A 163 -30.07 12.25 7.78
N GLN A 164 -29.77 11.11 7.16
CA GLN A 164 -30.69 10.38 6.29
C GLN A 164 -31.56 9.36 7.01
N ALA A 165 -31.15 8.86 8.19
CA ALA A 165 -31.94 7.93 8.99
C ALA A 165 -33.32 8.48 9.42
N GLY A 166 -33.57 9.79 9.26
CA GLY A 166 -34.88 10.43 9.45
C GLY A 166 -35.65 10.73 8.16
N ARG A 167 -35.15 10.35 6.98
CA ARG A 167 -35.84 10.49 5.68
C ARG A 167 -36.26 9.10 5.19
N PRO A 168 -37.53 8.89 4.81
CA PRO A 168 -37.94 7.64 4.18
C PRO A 168 -37.31 7.50 2.79
N ASP A 169 -36.73 6.33 2.54
CA ASP A 169 -36.28 5.73 1.26
C ASP A 169 -35.63 6.65 0.23
N ILE A 170 -34.30 6.76 0.34
CA ILE A 170 -33.43 7.32 -0.70
C ILE A 170 -33.06 6.15 -1.61
N THR A 171 -33.63 6.13 -2.81
CA THR A 171 -33.30 5.12 -3.82
C THR A 171 -31.90 5.37 -4.38
N ILE A 172 -31.24 4.32 -4.89
CA ILE A 172 -29.87 4.39 -5.45
C ILE A 172 -29.76 5.48 -6.54
N GLU A 173 -30.87 5.81 -7.19
CA GLU A 173 -30.93 6.84 -8.25
C GLU A 173 -30.73 8.27 -7.73
N GLU A 174 -31.03 8.57 -6.46
CA GLU A 174 -30.74 9.89 -5.87
C GLU A 174 -29.26 10.07 -5.46
N LEU A 175 -28.48 8.99 -5.44
CA LEU A 175 -27.05 9.02 -5.07
C LEU A 175 -26.12 9.27 -6.26
N HIS A 176 -26.63 9.15 -7.49
CA HIS A 176 -25.93 9.54 -8.72
C HIS A 176 -26.44 10.92 -9.14
N GLY A 177 -25.87 11.97 -8.57
CA GLY A 177 -26.12 13.35 -9.01
C GLY A 177 -25.66 13.59 -10.44
#